data_AF-A0A537Y980-F1
#
_entry.id   AF-A0A537Y980-F1
#
_cell.length_a   1.000
_cell.length_b   1.000
_cell.length_c   1.000
_cell.angle_alpha   90.00
_cell.angle_beta   90.00
_cell.angle_gamma   90.00
#
_symmetry.space_group_name_H-M   'P 1'
#
loop_
_entity.id
_entity.type
_entity.pdbx_description
1 polymer ?
#
loop_
_entity_poly.entity_id
_entity_poly.type
_entity_poly.pdbx_seq_one_letter_code
_entity_poly.pdbx_strand_id
1 'polypeptide(L)'
;KDPMGSKGARLSAEISLAGRYVVLVPDTETLGVSRRLPDDERTRLREIGQRLRPGGYGLIIRTAAKGVGEPELADDIERLVETWHDISEKAKDSQPPSLIYAEPELVLRAVRDLLTDDVERVIIDDEDVYRQVRDYVVNVTPSLMERMEHYQGHEPLFDEYHVNEQIRKGLERRVGLPSGGHLVIDRTEAMTIIDVNTGRFVGKSNLEETVVKTNLEAANEVAKQLRLRDIGGIIVIDFIDMLLERNREELVREFRAALARDKTRTQVYGVSELGLVQMTRKRVSEGLLEAFSEVCPQCEGRGIILMDVEA
;
A
#
# COMPACT_ATOMS: atom_id res chain seq x y z
N LYS A 1 3.70 -8.59 -12.95
CA LYS A 1 4.16 -8.67 -11.53
C LYS A 1 5.64 -9.00 -11.56
N ASP A 2 6.43 -8.24 -10.82
CA ASP A 2 7.86 -8.49 -10.68
C ASP A 2 8.13 -9.90 -10.15
N PRO A 3 9.30 -10.49 -10.45
CA PRO A 3 9.70 -11.77 -9.89
C PRO A 3 9.70 -11.67 -8.35
N MET A 4 9.32 -12.76 -7.68
CA MET A 4 9.34 -12.85 -6.22
C MET A 4 9.92 -14.20 -5.82
N GLY A 5 11.00 -14.18 -5.03
CA GLY A 5 11.79 -15.37 -4.74
C GLY A 5 12.18 -16.14 -6.01
N SER A 6 11.88 -17.45 -6.05
CA SER A 6 12.20 -18.30 -7.20
C SER A 6 11.21 -18.22 -8.38
N LYS A 7 10.12 -17.45 -8.26
CA LYS A 7 9.09 -17.34 -9.31
C LYS A 7 9.41 -16.18 -10.24
N GLY A 8 9.55 -16.48 -11.53
CA GLY A 8 9.71 -15.47 -12.57
C GLY A 8 8.53 -14.49 -12.67
N ALA A 9 8.72 -13.43 -13.45
CA ALA A 9 7.71 -12.39 -13.64
C ALA A 9 6.42 -12.97 -14.24
N ARG A 10 5.27 -12.49 -13.75
CA ARG A 10 3.97 -12.80 -14.39
C ARG A 10 3.61 -11.72 -15.38
N LEU A 11 3.34 -12.12 -16.61
CA LEU A 11 3.01 -11.26 -17.74
C LEU A 11 1.50 -11.20 -17.98
N SER A 12 1.06 -10.15 -18.65
CA SER A 12 -0.31 -9.96 -19.14
C SER A 12 -0.23 -9.34 -20.55
N ALA A 13 -1.11 -9.76 -21.45
CA ALA A 13 -1.30 -9.10 -22.74
C ALA A 13 -2.25 -7.89 -22.64
N GLU A 14 -3.01 -7.78 -21.54
CA GLU A 14 -3.82 -6.60 -21.23
C GLU A 14 -2.89 -5.49 -20.72
N ILE A 15 -2.54 -4.54 -21.59
CA ILE A 15 -1.68 -3.40 -21.28
C ILE A 15 -2.53 -2.29 -20.66
N SER A 16 -1.96 -1.58 -19.69
CA SER A 16 -2.57 -0.40 -19.09
C SER A 16 -1.49 0.64 -18.83
N LEU A 17 -1.74 1.90 -19.19
CA LEU A 17 -0.84 3.01 -18.94
C LEU A 17 -1.37 3.87 -17.79
N ALA A 18 -0.59 3.97 -16.72
CA ALA A 18 -0.98 4.71 -15.53
C ALA A 18 -0.50 6.16 -15.62
N GLY A 19 -1.44 7.08 -15.79
CA GLY A 19 -1.24 8.52 -15.56
C GLY A 19 -1.48 8.87 -14.10
N ARG A 20 -1.51 10.16 -13.77
CA ARG A 20 -1.72 10.60 -12.39
C ARG A 20 -3.19 10.45 -11.97
N TYR A 21 -4.10 10.87 -12.81
CA TYR A 21 -5.53 10.94 -12.54
C TYR A 21 -6.29 9.80 -13.18
N VAL A 22 -5.80 9.26 -14.30
CA VAL A 22 -6.46 8.18 -15.02
C VAL A 22 -5.49 7.03 -15.34
N VAL A 23 -6.05 5.85 -15.57
CA VAL A 23 -5.37 4.74 -16.23
C VAL A 23 -6.03 4.54 -17.57
N LEU A 24 -5.25 4.61 -18.64
CA LEU A 24 -5.69 4.32 -20.01
C LEU A 24 -5.52 2.83 -20.28
N VAL A 25 -6.56 2.19 -20.81
CA VAL A 25 -6.55 0.78 -21.18
C VAL A 25 -6.88 0.67 -22.67
N PRO A 26 -5.90 0.39 -23.55
CA PRO A 26 -6.17 0.21 -24.98
C PRO A 26 -7.16 -0.93 -25.27
N ASP A 27 -7.78 -0.89 -26.44
CA ASP A 27 -8.65 -1.94 -26.99
C ASP A 27 -9.85 -2.32 -26.09
N THR A 28 -10.29 -1.38 -25.26
CA THR A 28 -11.37 -1.58 -24.28
C THR A 28 -12.28 -0.36 -24.28
N GLU A 29 -13.55 -0.48 -23.87
CA GLU A 29 -14.48 0.67 -23.72
C GLU A 29 -15.00 0.83 -22.28
N THR A 30 -14.30 0.30 -21.30
CA THR A 30 -14.76 0.37 -19.91
C THR A 30 -14.42 1.73 -19.31
N LEU A 31 -15.42 2.38 -18.69
CA LEU A 31 -15.20 3.52 -17.81
C LEU A 31 -15.35 3.09 -16.35
N GLY A 32 -14.25 3.11 -15.61
CA GLY A 32 -14.19 2.84 -14.18
C GLY A 32 -13.92 4.11 -13.39
N VAL A 33 -14.47 4.20 -12.18
CA VAL A 33 -14.11 5.25 -11.21
C VAL A 33 -13.75 4.59 -9.89
N SER A 34 -12.63 5.00 -9.31
CA SER A 34 -12.11 4.52 -8.02
C SER A 34 -13.23 4.48 -6.96
N ARG A 35 -13.41 3.31 -6.34
CA ARG A 35 -14.39 3.10 -5.26
C ARG A 35 -14.02 3.81 -3.95
N ARG A 36 -12.80 4.34 -3.84
CA ARG A 36 -12.34 5.11 -2.67
C ARG A 36 -12.79 6.57 -2.68
N LEU A 37 -13.32 7.03 -3.82
CA LEU A 37 -13.85 8.38 -3.91
C LEU A 37 -15.26 8.44 -3.31
N PRO A 38 -15.63 9.55 -2.66
CA PRO A 38 -17.01 9.83 -2.25
C PRO A 38 -18.00 9.70 -3.42
N ASP A 39 -19.26 9.37 -3.14
CA ASP A 39 -20.25 9.06 -4.19
C ASP A 39 -20.63 10.25 -5.08
N ASP A 40 -20.66 11.45 -4.51
CA ASP A 40 -20.82 12.71 -5.24
C ASP A 40 -19.67 12.90 -6.24
N GLU A 41 -18.44 12.70 -5.78
CA GLU A 41 -17.25 12.85 -6.59
C GLU A 41 -17.14 11.76 -7.68
N ARG A 42 -17.56 10.53 -7.36
CA ARG A 42 -17.64 9.44 -8.34
C ARG A 42 -18.64 9.74 -9.45
N THR A 43 -19.73 10.43 -9.13
CA THR A 43 -20.76 10.81 -10.11
C THR A 43 -20.22 11.90 -11.03
N ARG A 44 -19.68 12.98 -10.46
CA ARG A 44 -19.04 14.08 -11.20
C ARG A 44 -17.96 13.57 -12.15
N LEU A 45 -17.01 12.79 -11.65
CA LEU A 45 -15.89 12.28 -12.45
C LEU A 45 -16.34 11.29 -13.51
N ARG A 46 -17.40 10.51 -13.26
CA ARG A 46 -17.97 9.63 -14.30
C ARG A 46 -18.54 10.42 -15.46
N GLU A 47 -19.25 11.51 -15.20
CA GLU A 47 -19.79 12.38 -16.25
C GLU A 47 -18.68 13.04 -17.07
N ILE A 48 -17.64 13.55 -16.40
CA ILE A 48 -16.45 14.10 -17.08
C ILE A 48 -15.76 13.02 -17.92
N GLY A 49 -15.52 11.84 -17.33
CA GLY A 49 -14.88 10.72 -18.01
C GLY A 49 -15.66 10.22 -19.23
N GLN A 50 -16.99 10.27 -19.22
CA GLN A 50 -17.81 9.93 -20.39
C GLN A 50 -17.61 10.90 -21.56
N ARG A 51 -17.40 12.19 -21.28
CA ARG A 51 -17.14 13.21 -22.31
C ARG A 51 -15.73 13.12 -22.87
N LEU A 52 -14.74 12.89 -22.00
CA LEU A 52 -13.33 12.92 -22.37
C LEU A 52 -12.79 11.61 -22.94
N ARG A 53 -13.50 10.48 -22.77
CA ARG A 53 -12.99 9.17 -23.18
C ARG A 53 -12.76 9.10 -24.70
N PRO A 54 -11.52 8.85 -25.15
CA PRO A 54 -11.24 8.66 -26.57
C PRO A 54 -11.79 7.30 -27.03
N GLY A 55 -12.22 7.23 -28.30
CA GLY A 55 -12.72 5.98 -28.88
C GLY A 55 -11.62 4.90 -28.93
N GLY A 56 -11.99 3.65 -28.66
CA GLY A 56 -11.04 2.53 -28.60
C GLY A 56 -10.24 2.41 -27.30
N TYR A 57 -10.49 3.28 -26.31
CA TYR A 57 -9.80 3.25 -25.02
C TYR A 57 -10.75 3.18 -23.83
N GLY A 58 -10.38 2.36 -22.86
CA GLY A 58 -10.94 2.31 -21.53
C GLY A 58 -10.26 3.34 -20.65
N LEU A 59 -10.99 3.86 -19.68
CA LEU A 59 -10.48 4.80 -18.68
C LEU A 59 -10.84 4.34 -17.27
N ILE A 60 -9.86 4.35 -16.37
CA ILE A 60 -10.09 4.13 -14.94
C ILE A 60 -9.64 5.38 -14.19
N ILE A 61 -10.60 6.12 -13.64
CA ILE A 61 -10.33 7.34 -12.86
C ILE A 61 -9.82 6.97 -11.47
N ARG A 62 -8.65 7.49 -11.11
CA ARG A 62 -7.89 7.20 -9.89
C ARG A 62 -8.36 8.07 -8.71
N THR A 63 -7.99 7.68 -7.50
CA THR A 63 -8.31 8.45 -6.28
C THR A 63 -7.69 9.85 -6.28
N ALA A 64 -6.54 10.03 -6.95
CA ALA A 64 -5.88 11.33 -7.09
C ALA A 64 -6.67 12.32 -7.96
N ALA A 65 -7.71 11.89 -8.67
CA ALA A 65 -8.58 12.77 -9.46
C ALA A 65 -9.62 13.52 -8.61
N LYS A 66 -9.60 13.35 -7.28
CA LYS A 66 -10.53 14.05 -6.38
C LYS A 66 -10.37 15.56 -6.53
N GLY A 67 -11.46 16.27 -6.78
CA GLY A 67 -11.48 17.73 -6.94
C GLY A 67 -10.88 18.24 -8.27
N VAL A 68 -10.30 17.35 -9.08
CA VAL A 68 -9.61 17.70 -10.33
C VAL A 68 -10.62 18.15 -11.40
N GLY A 69 -10.25 19.18 -12.15
CA GLY A 69 -11.07 19.76 -13.22
C GLY A 69 -11.08 18.91 -14.49
N GLU A 70 -12.04 19.18 -15.38
CA GLU A 70 -12.09 18.57 -16.72
C GLU A 70 -10.81 18.83 -17.56
N PRO A 71 -10.22 20.04 -17.58
CA PRO A 71 -8.99 20.29 -18.35
C PRO A 71 -7.80 19.41 -17.90
N GLU A 72 -7.56 19.31 -16.60
CA GLU A 72 -6.45 18.51 -16.06
C GLU A 72 -6.61 17.01 -16.32
N LEU A 73 -7.85 16.52 -16.33
CA LEU A 73 -8.17 15.15 -16.75
C LEU A 73 -7.94 14.94 -18.24
N ALA A 74 -8.32 15.91 -19.07
CA ALA A 74 -8.11 15.84 -20.51
C ALA A 74 -6.62 15.80 -20.86
N ASP A 75 -5.81 16.66 -20.25
CA ASP A 75 -4.36 16.69 -20.43
C ASP A 75 -3.70 15.36 -20.03
N ASP A 76 -4.16 14.72 -18.94
CA ASP A 76 -3.65 13.41 -18.51
C ASP A 76 -4.04 12.29 -19.48
N ILE A 77 -5.24 12.34 -20.06
CA ILE A 77 -5.68 11.39 -21.08
C ILE A 77 -4.87 11.56 -22.36
N GLU A 78 -4.70 12.79 -22.84
CA GLU A 78 -3.98 13.09 -24.08
C GLU A 78 -2.53 12.59 -24.04
N ARG A 79 -1.80 12.89 -22.95
CA ARG A 79 -0.44 12.38 -22.74
C ARG A 79 -0.36 10.84 -22.77
N LEU A 80 -1.34 10.15 -22.18
CA LEU A 80 -1.36 8.68 -22.18
C LEU A 80 -1.68 8.11 -23.57
N VAL A 81 -2.53 8.78 -24.35
CA VAL A 81 -2.82 8.40 -25.74
C VAL A 81 -1.58 8.58 -26.61
N GLU A 82 -0.87 9.70 -26.48
CA GLU A 82 0.41 9.93 -27.16
C GLU A 82 1.44 8.87 -26.77
N THR A 83 1.58 8.59 -25.48
CA THR A 83 2.47 7.53 -24.98
C THR A 83 2.11 6.17 -25.59
N TRP A 84 0.82 5.84 -25.68
CA TRP A 84 0.38 4.60 -26.31
C TRP A 84 0.68 4.55 -27.81
N HIS A 85 0.53 5.69 -28.50
CA HIS A 85 0.88 5.79 -29.91
C HIS A 85 2.37 5.50 -30.13
N ASP A 86 3.25 6.13 -29.35
CA ASP A 86 4.70 5.90 -29.41
C ASP A 86 5.08 4.45 -29.11
N ILE A 87 4.45 3.85 -28.08
CA ILE A 87 4.62 2.43 -27.73
C ILE A 87 4.21 1.54 -28.90
N SER A 88 3.07 1.83 -29.53
CA SER A 88 2.51 1.04 -30.63
C SER A 88 3.37 1.12 -31.89
N GLU A 89 3.86 2.30 -32.25
CA GLU A 89 4.76 2.47 -33.39
C GLU A 89 6.11 1.78 -33.13
N LYS A 90 6.72 2.02 -31.97
CA LYS A 90 7.98 1.37 -31.61
C LYS A 90 7.86 -0.15 -31.56
N ALA A 91 6.73 -0.70 -31.10
CA ALA A 91 6.47 -2.13 -31.09
C ALA A 91 6.42 -2.75 -32.49
N LYS A 92 5.89 -2.04 -33.49
CA LYS A 92 5.85 -2.51 -34.89
C LYS A 92 7.24 -2.61 -35.52
N ASP A 93 8.12 -1.67 -35.19
CA ASP A 93 9.45 -1.57 -35.79
C ASP A 93 10.53 -2.38 -35.05
N SER A 94 10.25 -2.86 -33.83
CA SER A 94 11.23 -3.56 -32.99
C SER A 94 11.29 -5.06 -33.25
N GLN A 95 12.49 -5.65 -33.20
CA GLN A 95 12.69 -7.10 -33.26
C GLN A 95 12.75 -7.72 -31.85
N PRO A 96 11.92 -8.74 -31.54
CA PRO A 96 11.93 -9.39 -30.22
C PRO A 96 13.22 -10.20 -29.94
N PRO A 97 13.70 -10.27 -28.68
CA PRO A 97 13.20 -9.56 -27.49
C PRO A 97 13.78 -8.13 -27.41
N SER A 98 12.89 -7.14 -27.22
CA SER A 98 13.27 -5.74 -27.12
C SER A 98 12.45 -5.01 -26.08
N LEU A 99 13.06 -4.08 -25.36
CA LEU A 99 12.37 -3.18 -24.44
C LEU A 99 11.65 -2.08 -25.23
N ILE A 100 10.31 -2.17 -25.29
CA ILE A 100 9.49 -1.16 -25.97
C ILE A 100 9.31 0.07 -25.09
N TYR A 101 8.90 -0.14 -23.84
CA TYR A 101 8.63 0.91 -22.88
C TYR A 101 9.18 0.53 -21.51
N ALA A 102 9.87 1.48 -20.87
CA ALA A 102 10.23 1.39 -19.47
C ALA A 102 9.30 2.31 -18.67
N GLU A 103 8.67 1.78 -17.63
CA GLU A 103 8.00 2.63 -16.65
C GLU A 103 9.00 3.59 -16.01
N PRO A 104 8.55 4.79 -15.58
CA PRO A 104 9.39 5.72 -14.85
C PRO A 104 10.06 5.09 -13.62
N GLU A 105 11.18 5.68 -13.21
CA GLU A 105 11.89 5.25 -12.01
C GLU A 105 11.00 5.30 -10.76
N LEU A 106 11.42 4.58 -9.72
CA LEU A 106 10.64 4.42 -8.48
C LEU A 106 10.17 5.76 -7.90
N VAL A 107 11.03 6.79 -7.91
CA VAL A 107 10.71 8.11 -7.34
C VAL A 107 9.57 8.78 -8.11
N LEU A 108 9.63 8.79 -9.44
CA LEU A 108 8.57 9.35 -10.28
C LEU A 108 7.25 8.58 -10.13
N ARG A 109 7.32 7.25 -10.03
CA ARG A 109 6.14 6.42 -9.73
C ARG A 109 5.56 6.72 -8.35
N ALA A 110 6.40 6.93 -7.34
CA ALA A 110 5.96 7.30 -6.00
C ALA A 110 5.24 8.65 -6.02
N VAL A 111 5.76 9.64 -6.74
CA VAL A 111 5.12 10.96 -6.90
C VAL A 111 3.80 10.84 -7.67
N ARG A 112 3.73 10.04 -8.73
CA ARG A 112 2.49 9.78 -9.47
C ARG A 112 1.42 9.08 -8.61
N ASP A 113 1.83 8.09 -7.82
CA ASP A 113 0.91 7.13 -7.19
C ASP A 113 0.58 7.43 -5.71
N LEU A 114 1.45 8.14 -5.01
CA LEU A 114 1.35 8.43 -3.57
C LEU A 114 0.98 9.88 -3.26
N LEU A 115 1.26 10.83 -4.15
CA LEU A 115 1.01 12.25 -3.90
C LEU A 115 -0.48 12.57 -4.05
N THR A 116 -1.19 12.58 -2.93
CA THR A 116 -2.60 12.97 -2.79
C THR A 116 -2.74 14.30 -2.04
N ASP A 117 -3.96 14.84 -1.98
CA ASP A 117 -4.20 16.17 -1.40
C ASP A 117 -3.75 16.31 0.05
N ASP A 118 -3.73 15.21 0.81
CA ASP A 118 -3.30 15.10 2.21
C ASP A 118 -1.78 15.12 2.42
N VAL A 119 -0.99 15.15 1.35
CA VAL A 119 0.47 15.30 1.43
C VAL A 119 0.83 16.77 1.39
N GLU A 120 1.36 17.30 2.49
CA GLU A 120 1.72 18.72 2.62
C GLU A 120 2.99 19.07 1.83
N ARG A 121 4.02 18.22 1.92
CA ARG A 121 5.36 18.48 1.37
C ARG A 121 5.99 17.22 0.80
N VAL A 122 6.78 17.40 -0.26
CA VAL A 122 7.66 16.40 -0.87
C VAL A 122 9.08 16.92 -0.75
N ILE A 123 9.83 16.31 0.16
CA ILE A 123 11.18 16.74 0.52
C ILE A 123 12.18 15.74 -0.08
N ILE A 124 13.14 16.24 -0.85
CA ILE A 124 14.15 15.43 -1.53
C ILE A 124 15.52 16.01 -1.21
N ASP A 125 16.48 15.19 -0.78
CA ASP A 125 17.84 15.58 -0.38
C ASP A 125 18.90 15.37 -1.48
N ASP A 126 18.59 14.59 -2.51
CA ASP A 126 19.44 14.46 -3.70
C ASP A 126 19.03 15.47 -4.79
N GLU A 127 20.00 16.27 -5.25
CA GLU A 127 19.72 17.36 -6.19
C GLU A 127 19.31 16.87 -7.58
N ASP A 128 19.91 15.79 -8.08
CA ASP A 128 19.60 15.26 -9.40
C ASP A 128 18.19 14.64 -9.39
N VAL A 129 17.84 13.90 -8.35
CA VAL A 129 16.48 13.37 -8.14
C VAL A 129 15.48 14.52 -7.98
N TYR A 130 15.80 15.56 -7.21
CA TYR A 130 14.91 16.72 -7.08
C TYR A 130 14.62 17.38 -8.43
N ARG A 131 15.65 17.60 -9.26
CA ARG A 131 15.48 18.16 -10.61
C ARG A 131 14.59 17.26 -11.49
N GLN A 132 14.84 15.95 -11.49
CA GLN A 132 14.03 15.00 -12.29
C GLN A 132 12.55 15.00 -11.86
N VAL A 133 12.28 14.96 -10.55
CA VAL A 133 10.91 14.99 -10.04
C VAL A 133 10.25 16.33 -10.36
N ARG A 134 10.99 17.43 -10.21
CA ARG A 134 10.49 18.78 -10.49
C ARG A 134 10.08 18.91 -11.95
N ASP A 135 10.93 18.47 -12.87
CA ASP A 135 10.65 18.55 -14.30
C ASP A 135 9.44 17.67 -14.68
N TYR A 136 9.29 16.50 -14.05
CA TYR A 136 8.08 15.67 -14.18
C TYR A 136 6.82 16.38 -13.65
N VAL A 137 6.88 16.97 -12.46
CA VAL A 137 5.75 17.65 -11.82
C VAL A 137 5.33 18.88 -12.63
N VAL A 138 6.26 19.68 -13.15
CA VAL A 138 5.95 20.82 -14.03
C VAL A 138 5.17 20.37 -15.26
N ASN A 139 5.51 19.23 -15.84
CA ASN A 139 4.87 18.75 -17.08
C ASN A 139 3.54 18.02 -16.83
N VAL A 140 3.40 17.34 -15.69
CA VAL A 140 2.24 16.47 -15.42
C VAL A 140 1.22 17.14 -14.50
N THR A 141 1.67 17.89 -13.49
CA THR A 141 0.80 18.55 -12.51
C THR A 141 1.48 19.76 -11.85
N PRO A 142 1.46 20.93 -12.52
CA PRO A 142 2.12 22.14 -12.02
C PRO A 142 1.67 22.57 -10.62
N SER A 143 0.42 22.29 -10.23
CA SER A 143 -0.15 22.66 -8.93
C SER A 143 0.56 22.03 -7.72
N LEU A 144 1.36 20.99 -7.91
CA LEU A 144 2.13 20.35 -6.85
C LEU A 144 3.52 20.97 -6.64
N MET A 145 3.94 21.88 -7.51
CA MET A 145 5.24 22.54 -7.42
C MET A 145 5.46 23.25 -6.10
N GLU A 146 4.41 23.86 -5.54
CA GLU A 146 4.47 24.56 -4.25
C GLU A 146 4.78 23.62 -3.07
N ARG A 147 4.60 22.31 -3.24
CA ARG A 147 4.86 21.30 -2.21
C ARG A 147 6.27 20.71 -2.31
N MET A 148 7.02 21.02 -3.36
CA MET A 148 8.34 20.43 -3.62
C MET A 148 9.46 21.24 -2.95
N GLU A 149 10.20 20.58 -2.06
CA GLU A 149 11.30 21.19 -1.31
C GLU A 149 12.60 20.40 -1.55
N HIS A 150 13.67 21.10 -1.92
CA HIS A 150 15.02 20.54 -1.93
C HIS A 150 15.61 20.70 -0.53
N TYR A 151 15.93 19.59 0.12
CA TYR A 151 16.49 19.56 1.46
C TYR A 151 17.98 19.90 1.42
N GLN A 152 18.36 20.94 2.17
CA GLN A 152 19.75 21.41 2.29
C GLN A 152 20.21 21.42 3.76
N GLY A 153 19.56 20.63 4.61
CA GLY A 153 19.95 20.50 6.01
C GLY A 153 21.30 19.80 6.16
N HIS A 154 21.91 19.97 7.33
CA HIS A 154 23.20 19.35 7.63
C HIS A 154 23.05 17.91 8.12
N GLU A 155 21.93 17.58 8.76
CA GLU A 155 21.61 16.22 9.19
C GLU A 155 21.00 15.44 8.02
N PRO A 156 21.16 14.11 7.93
CA PRO A 156 20.48 13.32 6.91
C PRO A 156 18.96 13.47 7.00
N LEU A 157 18.29 13.60 5.85
CA LEU A 157 16.85 13.89 5.79
C LEU A 157 16.00 12.92 6.64
N PHE A 158 16.32 11.63 6.58
CA PHE A 158 15.58 10.61 7.34
C PHE A 158 15.81 10.65 8.84
N ASP A 159 16.94 11.21 9.29
CA ASP A 159 17.23 11.40 10.71
C ASP A 159 16.50 12.63 11.25
N GLU A 160 16.56 13.77 10.53
CA GLU A 160 15.82 15.00 10.86
C GLU A 160 14.32 14.74 11.06
N TYR A 161 13.72 13.92 10.20
CA TYR A 161 12.29 13.57 10.27
C TYR A 161 12.01 12.24 11.01
N HIS A 162 12.99 11.68 11.71
CA HIS A 162 12.89 10.43 12.49
C HIS A 162 12.35 9.22 11.72
N VAL A 163 12.50 9.19 10.39
CA VAL A 163 12.07 8.08 9.52
C VAL A 163 12.87 6.82 9.84
N ASN A 164 14.18 6.95 10.07
CA ASN A 164 15.04 5.82 10.43
C ASN A 164 14.61 5.15 11.74
N GLU A 165 14.15 5.92 12.73
CA GLU A 165 13.59 5.37 13.97
C GLU A 165 12.29 4.60 13.70
N GLN A 166 11.42 5.11 12.83
CA GLN A 166 10.19 4.43 12.46
C GLN A 166 10.44 3.14 11.68
N ILE A 167 11.45 3.11 10.79
CA ILE A 167 11.87 1.89 10.09
C ILE A 167 12.34 0.84 11.10
N ARG A 168 13.22 1.22 12.04
CA ARG A 168 13.69 0.30 13.11
C ARG A 168 12.53 -0.26 13.92
N LYS A 169 11.59 0.59 14.35
CA LYS A 169 10.35 0.15 15.03
C LYS A 169 9.50 -0.78 14.16
N GLY A 170 9.48 -0.55 12.85
CA GLY A 170 8.80 -1.41 11.87
C GLY A 170 9.43 -2.81 11.74
N LEU A 171 10.70 -2.97 12.11
CA LEU A 171 11.40 -4.27 12.11
C LEU A 171 11.22 -5.03 13.44
N GLU A 172 10.76 -4.37 14.50
CA GLU A 172 10.56 -5.02 15.80
C GLU A 172 9.44 -6.08 15.73
N ARG A 173 9.66 -7.20 16.41
CA ARG A 173 8.65 -8.27 16.53
C ARG A 173 7.42 -7.84 17.34
N ARG A 174 7.60 -6.95 18.32
CA ARG A 174 6.54 -6.46 19.21
C ARG A 174 6.16 -5.02 18.87
N VAL A 175 4.88 -4.70 18.93
CA VAL A 175 4.36 -3.34 18.68
C VAL A 175 3.48 -2.92 19.84
N GLY A 176 3.85 -1.84 20.55
CA GLY A 176 3.05 -1.33 21.67
C GLY A 176 1.71 -0.76 21.23
N LEU A 177 0.68 -0.95 22.06
CA LEU A 177 -0.65 -0.35 21.91
C LEU A 177 -0.83 0.82 22.90
N PRO A 178 -1.64 1.84 22.58
CA PRO A 178 -1.88 3.00 23.46
C PRO A 178 -2.36 2.62 24.86
N SER A 179 -3.22 1.60 24.98
CA SER A 179 -3.72 1.11 26.28
C SER A 179 -2.70 0.28 27.08
N GLY A 180 -1.44 0.16 26.64
CA GLY A 180 -0.38 -0.58 27.34
C GLY A 180 -0.31 -2.07 27.00
N GLY A 181 -1.19 -2.53 26.11
CA GLY A 181 -1.06 -3.82 25.43
C GLY A 181 0.03 -3.82 24.36
N HIS A 182 0.18 -4.93 23.65
CA HIS A 182 1.08 -5.02 22.50
C HIS A 182 0.65 -6.11 21.52
N LEU A 183 1.05 -5.93 20.26
CA LEU A 183 0.98 -6.94 19.21
C LEU A 183 2.29 -7.72 19.18
N VAL A 184 2.21 -9.00 18.83
CA VAL A 184 3.37 -9.82 18.44
C VAL A 184 3.14 -10.26 17.00
N ILE A 185 4.06 -9.95 16.10
CA ILE A 185 3.94 -10.26 14.67
C ILE A 185 4.97 -11.31 14.30
N ASP A 186 4.51 -12.50 13.94
CA ASP A 186 5.34 -13.64 13.55
C ASP A 186 5.09 -14.03 12.10
N ARG A 187 6.16 -14.13 11.32
CA ARG A 187 6.11 -14.61 9.94
C ARG A 187 6.53 -16.07 9.90
N THR A 188 5.68 -16.91 9.31
CA THR A 188 6.00 -18.28 8.95
C THR A 188 6.25 -18.37 7.44
N GLU A 189 6.58 -19.57 6.95
CA GLU A 189 6.73 -19.83 5.51
C GLU A 189 5.44 -19.53 4.72
N ALA A 190 4.29 -19.94 5.27
CA ALA A 190 3.01 -19.90 4.56
C ALA A 190 2.17 -18.65 4.87
N MET A 191 2.21 -18.16 6.11
CA MET A 191 1.33 -17.10 6.60
C MET A 191 1.96 -16.23 7.69
N THR A 192 1.36 -15.09 7.96
CA THR A 192 1.70 -14.22 9.09
C THR A 192 0.69 -14.39 10.20
N ILE A 193 1.18 -14.57 11.43
CA ILE A 193 0.37 -14.70 12.65
C ILE A 193 0.57 -13.42 13.46
N ILE A 194 -0.51 -12.83 13.95
CA ILE A 194 -0.47 -11.65 14.81
C ILE A 194 -1.24 -11.93 16.09
N ASP A 195 -0.59 -11.80 17.24
CA ASP A 195 -1.17 -12.05 18.55
C ASP A 195 -1.36 -10.74 19.33
N VAL A 196 -2.48 -10.60 20.04
CA VAL A 196 -2.87 -9.38 20.77
C VAL A 196 -2.83 -9.61 22.27
N ASN A 197 -1.98 -8.86 22.97
CA ASN A 197 -1.82 -8.97 24.42
C ASN A 197 -2.28 -7.69 25.13
N THR A 198 -3.05 -7.80 26.21
CA THR A 198 -3.55 -6.67 27.03
C THR A 198 -2.49 -5.99 27.90
N GLY A 199 -1.30 -6.59 28.05
CA GLY A 199 -0.24 -6.05 28.90
C GLY A 199 -0.66 -5.99 30.38
N ARG A 200 -0.07 -5.07 31.15
CA ARG A 200 -0.35 -4.92 32.60
C ARG A 200 -1.60 -4.08 32.92
N PHE A 201 -2.30 -3.56 31.91
CA PHE A 201 -3.45 -2.68 32.11
C PHE A 201 -4.74 -3.50 32.31
N VAL A 202 -4.99 -3.89 33.55
CA VAL A 202 -6.32 -4.38 33.96
C VAL A 202 -7.05 -3.18 34.52
N GLY A 203 -7.94 -2.57 33.74
CA GLY A 203 -8.75 -1.43 34.18
C GLY A 203 -9.50 -1.74 35.48
N LYS A 204 -9.85 -0.71 36.26
CA LYS A 204 -10.69 -0.86 37.47
C LYS A 204 -12.17 -1.16 37.16
N SER A 205 -12.54 -1.26 35.87
CA SER A 205 -13.88 -1.46 35.34
C SER A 205 -13.99 -2.78 34.55
N ASN A 206 -15.21 -3.13 34.15
CA ASN A 206 -15.61 -4.38 33.50
C ASN A 206 -14.57 -4.95 32.52
N LEU A 207 -14.15 -6.20 32.75
CA LEU A 207 -13.09 -6.87 31.99
C LEU A 207 -13.43 -6.92 30.49
N GLU A 208 -14.69 -7.19 30.14
CA GLU A 208 -15.16 -7.27 28.76
C GLU A 208 -14.97 -5.95 28.00
N GLU A 209 -15.28 -4.80 28.63
CA GLU A 209 -15.10 -3.48 28.00
C GLU A 209 -13.62 -3.18 27.71
N THR A 210 -12.74 -3.58 28.64
CA THR A 210 -11.29 -3.42 28.47
C THR A 210 -10.77 -4.28 27.31
N VAL A 211 -11.28 -5.51 27.17
CA VAL A 211 -10.95 -6.43 26.07
C VAL A 211 -11.39 -5.84 24.74
N VAL A 212 -12.66 -5.41 24.62
CA VAL A 212 -13.18 -4.82 23.38
C VAL A 212 -12.36 -3.62 22.97
N LYS A 213 -12.12 -2.68 23.90
CA LYS A 213 -11.32 -1.48 23.61
C LYS A 213 -9.92 -1.85 23.11
N THR A 214 -9.26 -2.80 23.77
CA THR A 214 -7.92 -3.26 23.38
C THR A 214 -7.92 -3.88 21.99
N ASN A 215 -8.91 -4.73 21.67
CA ASN A 215 -9.04 -5.35 20.36
C ASN A 215 -9.32 -4.32 19.25
N LEU A 216 -10.12 -3.27 19.51
CA LEU A 216 -10.35 -2.20 18.55
C LEU A 216 -9.09 -1.36 18.28
N GLU A 217 -8.31 -1.07 19.32
CA GLU A 217 -6.98 -0.44 19.17
C GLU A 217 -6.04 -1.34 18.36
N ALA A 218 -6.00 -2.63 18.71
CA ALA A 218 -5.20 -3.63 18.01
C ALA A 218 -5.60 -3.74 16.53
N ALA A 219 -6.88 -3.75 16.19
CA ALA A 219 -7.33 -3.81 14.80
C ALA A 219 -6.82 -2.63 13.96
N ASN A 220 -6.85 -1.41 14.53
CA ASN A 220 -6.31 -0.22 13.88
C ASN A 220 -4.79 -0.32 13.70
N GLU A 221 -4.07 -0.75 14.74
CA GLU A 221 -2.62 -0.89 14.68
C GLU A 221 -2.19 -2.02 13.72
N VAL A 222 -2.88 -3.16 13.70
CA VAL A 222 -2.67 -4.23 12.72
C VAL A 222 -2.82 -3.69 11.30
N ALA A 223 -3.93 -3.00 10.99
CA ALA A 223 -4.15 -2.43 9.66
C ALA A 223 -3.04 -1.44 9.26
N LYS A 224 -2.49 -0.68 10.22
CA LYS A 224 -1.34 0.21 10.01
C LYS A 224 -0.05 -0.56 9.77
N GLN A 225 0.27 -1.56 10.59
CA GLN A 225 1.49 -2.38 10.46
C GLN A 225 1.52 -3.19 9.17
N LEU A 226 0.38 -3.71 8.71
CA LEU A 226 0.29 -4.39 7.41
C LEU A 226 0.72 -3.49 6.24
N ARG A 227 0.42 -2.19 6.31
CA ARG A 227 0.85 -1.20 5.32
C ARG A 227 2.32 -0.82 5.48
N LEU A 228 2.74 -0.48 6.70
CA LEU A 228 4.12 -0.03 6.98
C LEU A 228 5.15 -1.12 6.67
N ARG A 229 4.82 -2.39 6.95
CA ARG A 229 5.71 -3.54 6.75
C ARG A 229 5.50 -4.24 5.40
N ASP A 230 4.57 -3.76 4.58
CA ASP A 230 4.04 -4.41 3.37
C ASP A 230 3.78 -5.93 3.51
N ILE A 231 3.16 -6.34 4.61
CA ILE A 231 2.85 -7.76 4.87
C ILE A 231 1.74 -8.20 3.92
N GLY A 232 1.97 -9.29 3.17
CA GLY A 232 0.99 -9.84 2.23
C GLY A 232 0.93 -11.36 2.24
N GLY A 233 -0.19 -11.90 1.78
CA GLY A 233 -0.51 -13.32 1.81
C GLY A 233 -1.69 -13.60 2.75
N ILE A 234 -1.67 -14.79 3.34
CA ILE A 234 -2.62 -15.19 4.38
C ILE A 234 -2.12 -14.61 5.71
N ILE A 235 -3.02 -13.94 6.43
CA ILE A 235 -2.74 -13.36 7.74
C ILE A 235 -3.82 -13.86 8.71
N VAL A 236 -3.37 -14.35 9.86
CA VAL A 236 -4.22 -14.83 10.95
C VAL A 236 -3.95 -13.95 12.16
N ILE A 237 -5.02 -13.45 12.78
CA ILE A 237 -4.93 -12.54 13.92
C ILE A 237 -5.67 -13.18 15.09
N ASP A 238 -4.95 -13.38 16.18
CA ASP A 238 -5.45 -13.87 17.46
C ASP A 238 -5.80 -12.67 18.35
N PHE A 239 -7.07 -12.27 18.30
CA PHE A 239 -7.59 -11.22 19.16
C PHE A 239 -7.99 -11.82 20.51
N ILE A 240 -7.98 -11.00 21.55
CA ILE A 240 -8.39 -11.45 22.89
C ILE A 240 -9.85 -11.91 22.86
N ASP A 241 -10.15 -13.04 23.49
CA ASP A 241 -11.48 -13.64 23.52
C ASP A 241 -12.56 -12.64 23.98
N MET A 242 -13.59 -12.48 23.15
CA MET A 242 -14.77 -11.66 23.46
C MET A 242 -15.99 -12.55 23.65
N LEU A 243 -16.72 -12.36 24.74
CA LEU A 243 -17.86 -13.21 25.11
C LEU A 243 -19.10 -12.92 24.23
N LEU A 244 -19.29 -11.66 23.85
CA LEU A 244 -20.49 -11.23 23.15
C LEU A 244 -20.28 -11.21 21.64
N GLU A 245 -21.21 -11.80 20.88
CA GLU A 245 -21.19 -11.79 19.42
C GLU A 245 -21.17 -10.38 18.83
N ARG A 246 -21.94 -9.45 19.40
CA ARG A 246 -21.94 -8.03 19.00
C ARG A 246 -20.55 -7.40 19.01
N ASN A 247 -19.70 -7.79 19.97
CA ASN A 247 -18.35 -7.25 20.13
C ASN A 247 -17.42 -7.80 19.02
N ARG A 248 -17.59 -9.07 18.64
CA ARG A 248 -16.89 -9.69 17.50
C ARG A 248 -17.29 -9.05 16.17
N GLU A 249 -18.57 -8.78 15.97
CA GLU A 249 -19.07 -8.08 14.78
C GLU A 249 -18.52 -6.65 14.68
N GLU A 250 -18.52 -5.93 15.79
CA GLU A 250 -17.93 -4.59 15.89
C GLU A 250 -16.43 -4.60 15.57
N LEU A 251 -15.66 -5.54 16.13
CA LEU A 251 -14.24 -5.69 15.80
C LEU A 251 -14.02 -5.88 14.29
N VAL A 252 -14.76 -6.77 13.65
CA VAL A 252 -14.63 -7.03 12.20
C VAL A 252 -15.01 -5.80 11.39
N ARG A 253 -16.05 -5.06 11.81
CA ARG A 253 -16.48 -3.81 11.16
C ARG A 253 -15.39 -2.75 11.24
N GLU A 254 -14.86 -2.49 12.43
CA GLU A 254 -13.78 -1.50 12.63
C GLU A 254 -12.50 -1.93 11.89
N PHE A 255 -12.16 -3.21 11.91
CA PHE A 255 -10.99 -3.70 11.18
C PHE A 255 -11.13 -3.50 9.66
N ARG A 256 -12.30 -3.77 9.08
CA ARG A 256 -12.60 -3.48 7.67
C ARG A 256 -12.50 -1.99 7.37
N ALA A 257 -12.98 -1.13 8.27
CA ALA A 257 -12.87 0.32 8.11
C ALA A 257 -11.40 0.79 8.14
N ALA A 258 -10.59 0.25 9.05
CA ALA A 258 -9.16 0.55 9.14
C ALA A 258 -8.38 0.09 7.89
N LEU A 259 -8.74 -1.07 7.33
CA LEU A 259 -8.17 -1.62 6.10
C LEU A 259 -8.64 -0.90 4.82
N ALA A 260 -9.76 -0.16 4.85
CA ALA A 260 -10.24 0.59 3.68
C ALA A 260 -9.25 1.67 3.20
N ARG A 261 -8.37 2.13 4.11
CA ARG A 261 -7.25 3.05 3.81
C ARG A 261 -6.10 2.39 3.06
N ASP A 262 -6.04 1.06 3.05
CA ASP A 262 -4.98 0.31 2.35
C ASP A 262 -5.18 0.35 0.83
N LYS A 263 -4.11 0.70 0.11
CA LYS A 263 -4.10 0.71 -1.35
C LYS A 263 -4.17 -0.71 -1.93
N THR A 264 -3.67 -1.69 -1.19
CA THR A 264 -3.62 -3.10 -1.56
C THR A 264 -4.97 -3.78 -1.29
N ARG A 265 -5.38 -4.68 -2.20
CA ARG A 265 -6.63 -5.44 -2.03
C ARG A 265 -6.53 -6.36 -0.81
N THR A 266 -7.49 -6.22 0.08
CA THR A 266 -7.65 -7.03 1.29
C THR A 266 -9.01 -7.74 1.28
N GLN A 267 -9.11 -8.86 1.99
CA GLN A 267 -10.36 -9.57 2.22
C GLN A 267 -10.35 -10.17 3.63
N VAL A 268 -11.36 -9.85 4.43
CA VAL A 268 -11.51 -10.31 5.83
C VAL A 268 -12.71 -11.26 5.91
N TYR A 269 -12.46 -12.50 6.35
CA TYR A 269 -13.45 -13.59 6.36
C TYR A 269 -14.31 -13.68 7.62
N GLY A 270 -14.04 -12.84 8.64
CA GLY A 270 -14.75 -12.82 9.92
C GLY A 270 -13.96 -13.49 11.05
N VAL A 271 -14.59 -13.65 12.21
CA VAL A 271 -14.04 -14.40 13.36
C VAL A 271 -14.41 -15.88 13.18
N SER A 272 -13.41 -16.76 13.23
CA SER A 272 -13.62 -18.21 13.15
C SER A 272 -14.18 -18.78 14.46
N GLU A 273 -14.59 -20.05 14.43
CA GLU A 273 -15.03 -20.77 15.64
C GLU A 273 -13.93 -20.87 16.71
N LEU A 274 -12.66 -20.77 16.31
CA LEU A 274 -11.49 -20.76 17.19
C LEU A 274 -11.15 -19.35 17.72
N GLY A 275 -11.97 -18.33 17.47
CA GLY A 275 -11.70 -16.94 17.89
C GLY A 275 -10.74 -16.16 16.98
N LEU A 276 -10.12 -16.82 16.00
CA LEU A 276 -9.15 -16.19 15.10
C LEU A 276 -9.81 -15.39 13.98
N VAL A 277 -9.27 -14.22 13.65
CA VAL A 277 -9.63 -13.47 12.44
C VAL A 277 -8.71 -13.83 11.30
N GLN A 278 -9.29 -14.24 10.17
CA GLN A 278 -8.54 -14.61 8.98
C GLN A 278 -8.72 -13.57 7.88
N MET A 279 -7.62 -13.20 7.24
CA MET A 279 -7.65 -12.31 6.10
C MET A 279 -6.62 -12.66 5.03
N THR A 280 -6.85 -12.13 3.83
CA THR A 280 -5.84 -12.09 2.78
C THR A 280 -5.52 -10.65 2.41
N ARG A 281 -4.25 -10.38 2.14
CA ARG A 281 -3.76 -9.13 1.56
C ARG A 281 -2.92 -9.46 0.34
N LYS A 282 -3.21 -8.87 -0.82
CA LYS A 282 -2.47 -9.15 -2.06
C LYS A 282 -0.98 -8.85 -1.86
N ARG A 283 -0.09 -9.80 -2.17
CA ARG A 283 1.37 -9.54 -2.18
C ARG A 283 1.72 -8.59 -3.33
N VAL A 284 2.39 -7.48 -2.98
CA VAL A 284 2.87 -6.43 -3.90
C VAL A 284 4.39 -6.43 -3.95
N SER A 285 5.06 -6.49 -2.79
CA SER A 285 6.51 -6.70 -2.67
C SER A 285 6.83 -7.86 -1.70
N GLU A 286 8.12 -8.04 -1.37
CA GLU A 286 8.58 -9.07 -0.44
C GLU A 286 8.31 -8.73 1.04
N GLY A 287 8.21 -7.43 1.37
CA GLY A 287 7.98 -6.91 2.71
C GLY A 287 9.19 -6.16 3.28
N LEU A 288 8.96 -5.37 4.33
CA LEU A 288 10.01 -4.59 5.00
C LEU A 288 11.05 -5.50 5.66
N LEU A 289 10.63 -6.58 6.32
CA LEU A 289 11.55 -7.46 7.04
C LEU A 289 12.53 -8.13 6.06
N GLU A 290 12.04 -8.61 4.93
CA GLU A 290 12.82 -9.33 3.91
C GLU A 290 13.83 -8.40 3.23
N ALA A 291 13.45 -7.14 3.00
CA ALA A 291 14.36 -6.14 2.43
C ALA A 291 15.53 -5.79 3.37
N PHE A 292 15.39 -6.00 4.67
CA PHE A 292 16.37 -5.61 5.70
C PHE A 292 16.88 -6.78 6.54
N SER A 293 16.69 -8.03 6.11
CA SER A 293 17.19 -9.20 6.83
C SER A 293 17.64 -10.31 5.91
N GLU A 294 18.54 -11.14 6.44
CA GLU A 294 18.96 -12.40 5.84
C GLU A 294 18.61 -13.54 6.80
N VAL A 295 18.44 -14.75 6.25
CA VAL A 295 18.16 -15.93 7.06
C VAL A 295 19.36 -16.22 7.96
N CYS A 296 19.10 -16.41 9.26
CA CYS A 296 20.15 -16.74 10.22
C CYS A 296 20.89 -18.02 9.80
N PRO A 297 22.22 -18.00 9.57
CA PRO A 297 22.96 -19.16 9.07
C PRO A 297 23.09 -20.28 10.09
N GLN A 298 22.93 -19.99 11.39
CA GLN A 298 23.08 -20.98 12.46
C GLN A 298 21.82 -21.82 12.65
N CYS A 299 20.64 -21.19 12.65
CA CYS A 299 19.37 -21.89 12.88
C CYS A 299 18.53 -22.05 11.61
N GLU A 300 18.99 -21.52 10.48
CA GLU A 300 18.28 -21.54 9.19
C GLU A 300 16.86 -20.96 9.31
N GLY A 301 16.70 -19.93 10.16
CA GLY A 301 15.42 -19.29 10.43
C GLY A 301 14.53 -19.98 11.47
N ARG A 302 14.97 -21.07 12.13
CA ARG A 302 14.17 -21.76 13.17
C ARG A 302 13.98 -20.95 14.45
N GLY A 303 14.93 -20.09 14.80
CA GLY A 303 14.87 -19.27 16.02
C GLY A 303 14.94 -20.05 17.34
N ILE A 304 15.34 -21.33 17.31
CA ILE A 304 15.48 -22.20 18.47
C ILE A 304 16.85 -22.89 18.47
N ILE A 305 17.37 -23.16 19.67
CA ILE A 305 18.56 -23.98 19.88
C ILE A 305 18.07 -25.37 20.30
N LEU A 306 18.45 -26.41 19.56
CA LEU A 306 18.20 -27.79 19.95
C LEU A 306 19.21 -28.16 21.04
N MET A 307 18.72 -28.66 22.17
CA MET A 307 19.58 -29.27 23.19
C MET A 307 19.99 -30.66 22.71
N ASP A 308 21.23 -31.05 23.02
CA ASP A 308 21.69 -32.41 22.75
C ASP A 308 20.77 -33.41 23.45
N VAL A 309 20.26 -34.36 22.66
CA VAL A 309 19.53 -35.50 23.19
C VAL A 309 20.58 -36.55 23.55
N GLU A 310 21.23 -36.41 24.70
CA GLU A 310 22.01 -37.50 25.26
C GLU A 310 21.04 -38.65 25.59
N ALA A 311 21.28 -39.82 24.98
CA ALA A 311 20.55 -41.06 25.22
C ALA A 311 21.22 -41.88 26.33
#